data_AF-X0WYT4-F1
#
_entry.id   AF-X0WYT4-F1
#
_cell.length_a   1.000
_cell.length_b   1.000
_cell.length_c   1.000
_cell.angle_alpha   90.00
_cell.angle_beta   90.00
_cell.angle_gamma   90.00
#
_symmetry.space_group_name_H-M   'P 1'
#
loop_
_entity.id
_entity.type
_entity.pdbx_description
1 polymer ?
#
loop_
_entity_poly.entity_id
_entity_poly.type
_entity_poly.pdbx_seq_one_letter_code
_entity_poly.pdbx_strand_id
1 'polypeptide(L)'
;MEREHSSFYKEERSPRYNAREVALKRAELENIPLILSSETPSMESYWNVHENNFLEAELNAGEERENLLKKTIIDMTKEKSKKKIISYELQQAISGSLKNKRQVVLFLNKRGFSSFMICSQCGHIPKCPDCNTSLSYHLDIQKRAQLICHNCGKRAKVTNVCVKCGSKEIRPLGMGTQKLESEIRKMFTRAGIRRLDQDSLIKDDDYRQILEEFNQGKTDILIGTQMVLKGVDFDNVDL
;
A
#
# COMPACT_ATOMS: atom_id res chain seq x y z
N MET A 1 24.10 1.31 -8.72
CA MET A 1 22.99 1.98 -8.01
C MET A 1 22.03 0.91 -7.54
N GLU A 2 21.93 0.74 -6.22
CA GLU A 2 21.07 -0.29 -5.61
C GLU A 2 19.64 0.19 -5.43
N ARG A 3 18.68 -0.73 -5.47
CA ARG A 3 17.24 -0.44 -5.33
C ARG A 3 16.80 0.68 -6.28
N GLU A 4 17.19 0.59 -7.55
CA GLU A 4 17.02 1.71 -8.51
C GLU A 4 15.57 2.19 -8.65
N HIS A 5 14.59 1.29 -8.47
CA HIS A 5 13.16 1.59 -8.49
C HIS A 5 12.70 2.52 -7.36
N SER A 6 13.55 2.73 -6.35
CA SER A 6 13.19 3.43 -5.13
C SER A 6 12.93 4.91 -5.35
N SER A 7 11.83 5.38 -4.76
CA SER A 7 11.50 6.82 -4.68
C SER A 7 12.55 7.65 -3.93
N PHE A 8 13.46 7.05 -3.16
CA PHE A 8 14.55 7.78 -2.47
C PHE A 8 15.47 8.53 -3.42
N TYR A 9 15.52 8.10 -4.69
CA TYR A 9 16.33 8.75 -5.71
C TYR A 9 15.62 9.92 -6.39
N LYS A 10 14.38 10.25 -6.00
CA LYS A 10 13.61 11.37 -6.55
C LYS A 10 13.57 12.52 -5.53
N GLU A 11 14.18 13.65 -5.88
CA GLU A 11 14.09 14.89 -5.11
C GLU A 11 12.88 15.70 -5.57
N GLU A 12 11.94 15.94 -4.65
CA GLU A 12 10.70 16.68 -4.89
C GLU A 12 10.86 18.18 -4.61
N ARG A 13 11.86 18.57 -3.81
CA ARG A 13 12.22 19.96 -3.53
C ARG A 13 13.03 20.53 -4.70
N SER A 14 13.03 21.85 -4.82
CA SER A 14 13.86 22.50 -5.84
C SER A 14 15.33 22.54 -5.39
N PRO A 15 16.29 22.20 -6.28
CA PRO A 15 16.10 21.71 -7.65
C PRO A 15 15.60 20.26 -7.67
N ARG A 16 14.55 20.00 -8.47
CA ARG A 16 13.98 18.66 -8.63
C ARG A 16 14.83 17.84 -9.59
N TYR A 17 15.18 16.63 -9.20
CA TYR A 17 15.90 15.70 -10.06
C TYR A 17 15.60 14.25 -9.68
N ASN A 18 15.86 13.35 -10.63
CA ASN A 18 15.94 11.91 -10.36
C ASN A 18 17.41 11.49 -10.44
N ALA A 19 17.98 11.08 -9.31
CA ALA A 19 19.38 10.69 -9.20
C ALA A 19 19.75 9.54 -10.14
N ARG A 20 18.79 8.67 -10.51
CA ARG A 20 19.00 7.64 -11.54
C ARG A 20 19.29 8.25 -12.90
N GLU A 21 18.48 9.21 -13.32
CA GLU A 21 18.65 9.89 -14.62
C GLU A 21 19.96 10.69 -14.64
N VAL A 22 20.31 11.32 -13.53
CA VAL A 22 21.59 12.00 -13.36
C VAL A 22 22.76 11.01 -13.44
N ALA A 23 22.65 9.84 -12.80
CA ALA A 23 23.67 8.80 -12.86
C ALA A 23 23.83 8.23 -14.27
N LEU A 24 22.73 7.98 -14.98
CA LEU A 24 22.73 7.56 -16.38
C LEU A 24 23.45 8.58 -17.26
N LYS A 25 23.08 9.87 -17.14
CA LYS A 25 23.71 10.91 -17.94
C LYS A 25 25.19 11.09 -17.61
N ARG A 26 25.56 10.98 -16.33
CA ARG A 26 26.96 11.05 -15.91
C ARG A 26 27.78 9.88 -16.44
N ALA A 27 27.23 8.67 -16.41
CA ALA A 27 27.90 7.48 -16.95
C ALA A 27 28.14 7.60 -18.47
N GLU A 28 27.17 8.15 -19.20
CA GLU A 28 27.30 8.48 -20.63
C GLU A 28 28.42 9.50 -20.88
N LEU A 29 28.42 10.62 -20.14
CA LEU A 29 29.41 11.69 -20.30
C LEU A 29 30.86 11.24 -20.00
N GLU A 30 31.02 10.36 -19.01
CA GLU A 30 32.32 9.85 -18.58
C GLU A 30 32.71 8.56 -19.33
N ASN A 31 31.83 8.04 -20.20
CA ASN A 31 31.99 6.78 -20.92
C ASN A 31 32.34 5.59 -20.00
N ILE A 32 31.60 5.46 -18.89
CA ILE A 32 31.76 4.37 -17.91
C ILE A 32 30.48 3.53 -17.81
N PRO A 33 30.59 2.23 -17.48
CA PRO A 33 29.41 1.40 -17.23
C PRO A 33 28.69 1.82 -15.94
N LEU A 34 27.36 1.83 -15.98
CA LEU A 34 26.50 1.99 -14.81
C LEU A 34 25.71 0.70 -14.57
N ILE A 35 25.84 0.15 -13.36
CA ILE A 35 25.05 -1.01 -12.93
C ILE A 35 23.85 -0.51 -12.15
N LEU A 36 22.64 -0.86 -12.58
CA LEU A 36 21.40 -0.66 -11.86
C LEU A 36 20.96 -2.00 -11.27
N SER A 37 20.78 -2.11 -9.95
CA SER A 37 20.33 -3.35 -9.30
C SER A 37 19.01 -3.16 -8.58
N SER A 38 18.13 -4.15 -8.71
CA SER A 38 16.79 -4.12 -8.14
C SER A 38 16.15 -5.50 -8.15
N GLU A 39 15.49 -5.89 -7.06
CA GLU A 39 14.63 -7.09 -7.00
C GLU A 39 13.26 -6.85 -7.69
N THR A 40 12.88 -5.58 -7.84
CA THR A 40 11.65 -5.14 -8.53
C THR A 40 12.00 -3.94 -9.43
N PRO A 41 12.61 -4.15 -10.61
CA PRO A 41 13.03 -3.07 -11.50
C PRO A 41 11.89 -2.08 -11.80
N SER A 42 12.24 -0.82 -11.99
CA SER A 42 11.28 0.20 -12.39
C SER A 42 10.76 -0.09 -13.80
N MET A 43 9.55 0.37 -14.12
CA MET A 43 8.99 0.21 -15.47
C MET A 43 9.86 0.85 -16.54
N GLU A 44 10.51 1.98 -16.24
CA GLU A 44 11.43 2.66 -17.14
C GLU A 44 12.70 1.82 -17.39
N SER A 45 13.29 1.22 -16.36
CA SER A 45 14.44 0.32 -16.52
C SER A 45 14.05 -0.93 -17.31
N TYR A 46 12.91 -1.54 -16.98
CA TYR A 46 12.36 -2.69 -17.69
C TYR A 46 12.11 -2.36 -19.18
N TRP A 47 11.55 -1.18 -19.46
CA TRP A 47 11.34 -0.72 -20.83
C TRP A 47 12.67 -0.51 -21.58
N ASN A 48 13.70 0.03 -20.93
CA ASN A 48 15.01 0.20 -21.56
C ASN A 48 15.72 -1.12 -21.83
N VAL A 49 15.52 -2.14 -21.00
CA VAL A 49 15.95 -3.51 -21.32
C VAL A 49 15.20 -4.03 -22.55
N HIS A 50 13.87 -3.89 -22.58
CA HIS A 50 13.03 -4.32 -23.70
C HIS A 50 13.42 -3.67 -25.03
N GLU A 51 13.73 -2.37 -25.01
CA GLU A 51 14.17 -1.62 -26.18
C GLU A 51 15.66 -1.83 -26.53
N ASN A 52 16.38 -2.71 -25.83
CA ASN A 52 17.81 -2.98 -25.97
C ASN A 52 18.73 -1.78 -25.68
N ASN A 53 18.25 -0.79 -24.93
CA ASN A 53 19.06 0.31 -24.43
C ASN A 53 19.94 -0.12 -23.24
N PHE A 54 19.45 -1.06 -22.41
CA PHE A 54 20.17 -1.64 -21.27
C PHE A 54 20.41 -3.14 -21.47
N LEU A 55 21.49 -3.63 -20.85
CA LEU A 55 21.75 -5.07 -20.72
C LEU A 55 21.14 -5.58 -19.41
N GLU A 56 20.52 -6.76 -19.46
CA GLU A 56 19.94 -7.44 -18.30
C GLU A 56 20.88 -8.54 -17.79
N ALA A 57 21.00 -8.65 -16.46
CA ALA A 57 21.70 -9.72 -15.78
C ALA A 57 20.87 -10.18 -14.60
N GLU A 58 20.26 -11.37 -14.70
CA GLU A 58 19.48 -11.98 -13.63
C GLU A 58 20.39 -12.76 -12.67
N LEU A 59 20.29 -12.45 -11.38
CA LEU A 59 20.92 -13.21 -10.32
C LEU A 59 19.88 -14.18 -9.73
N ASN A 60 19.87 -15.40 -10.23
CA ASN A 60 19.01 -16.46 -9.69
C ASN A 60 19.52 -16.89 -8.31
N ALA A 61 18.95 -16.33 -7.24
CA ALA A 61 18.98 -16.97 -5.94
C ALA A 61 18.07 -18.19 -6.03
N GLY A 62 18.62 -19.40 -5.96
CA GLY A 62 17.92 -20.66 -6.25
C GLY A 62 16.58 -20.86 -5.51
N GLU A 63 15.84 -21.89 -5.93
CA GLU A 63 14.47 -22.26 -5.54
C GLU A 63 14.18 -22.31 -4.01
N GLU A 64 15.21 -22.31 -3.15
CA GLU A 64 15.09 -22.42 -1.69
C GLU A 64 14.33 -21.27 -1.00
N ARG A 65 14.23 -20.08 -1.62
CA ARG A 65 13.51 -18.93 -1.02
C ARG A 65 12.00 -18.93 -1.27
N GLU A 66 11.48 -19.62 -2.28
CA GLU A 66 10.05 -19.54 -2.65
C GLU A 66 9.11 -20.18 -1.62
N ASN A 67 9.62 -21.07 -0.75
CA ASN A 67 8.81 -21.82 0.22
C ASN A 67 8.56 -21.12 1.57
N LEU A 68 9.06 -19.90 1.80
CA LEU A 68 9.06 -19.30 3.14
C LEU A 68 7.79 -18.53 3.51
N LEU A 69 6.90 -18.20 2.57
CA LEU A 69 5.66 -17.48 2.89
C LEU A 69 4.46 -18.12 2.20
N LYS A 70 3.63 -18.85 2.96
CA LYS A 70 2.30 -19.28 2.50
C LYS A 70 1.44 -18.03 2.29
N LYS A 71 1.30 -17.60 1.03
CA LYS A 71 0.45 -16.48 0.66
C LYS A 71 -1.01 -16.96 0.60
N THR A 72 -1.89 -16.34 1.38
CA THR A 72 -3.34 -16.59 1.33
C THR A 72 -4.06 -15.40 0.74
N ILE A 73 -4.83 -15.62 -0.33
CA ILE A 73 -5.70 -14.61 -0.92
C ILE A 73 -7.12 -14.82 -0.40
N ILE A 74 -7.65 -13.82 0.32
CA ILE A 74 -8.96 -13.90 0.95
C ILE A 74 -9.99 -13.08 0.17
N ASP A 75 -11.04 -13.75 -0.30
CA ASP A 75 -12.17 -13.10 -0.97
C ASP A 75 -13.15 -12.50 0.07
N MET A 76 -13.02 -11.20 0.30
CA MET A 76 -13.89 -10.44 1.21
C MET A 76 -15.39 -10.48 0.81
N THR A 77 -15.72 -10.81 -0.44
CA THR A 77 -17.11 -10.99 -0.87
C THR A 77 -17.73 -12.30 -0.40
N LYS A 78 -16.97 -13.18 0.27
CA LYS A 78 -17.47 -14.40 0.92
C LYS A 78 -17.57 -14.33 2.44
N GLU A 79 -17.00 -13.28 3.06
CA GLU A 79 -17.07 -13.10 4.52
C GLU A 79 -18.49 -12.99 5.05
N LYS A 80 -18.80 -13.62 6.19
CA LYS A 80 -20.14 -13.54 6.81
C LYS A 80 -20.51 -12.10 7.16
N SER A 81 -19.56 -11.31 7.67
CA SER A 81 -19.76 -9.90 7.95
C SER A 81 -19.25 -9.04 6.81
N LYS A 82 -20.16 -8.50 6.02
CA LYS A 82 -19.84 -7.56 4.92
C LYS A 82 -19.39 -6.18 5.37
N LYS A 83 -19.52 -5.87 6.66
CA LYS A 83 -19.20 -4.57 7.25
C LYS A 83 -17.76 -4.48 7.78
N LYS A 84 -17.15 -5.62 8.12
CA LYS A 84 -15.77 -5.67 8.63
C LYS A 84 -14.78 -5.34 7.51
N ILE A 85 -13.69 -4.70 7.92
CA ILE A 85 -12.61 -4.27 7.02
C ILE A 85 -11.48 -5.30 6.91
N ILE A 86 -11.40 -6.21 7.86
CA ILE A 86 -10.46 -7.34 7.87
C ILE A 86 -11.26 -8.64 7.94
N SER A 87 -10.76 -9.68 7.28
CA SER A 87 -11.40 -10.99 7.29
C SER A 87 -11.31 -11.64 8.66
N TYR A 88 -12.18 -12.63 8.90
CA TYR A 88 -12.09 -13.48 10.08
C TYR A 88 -10.77 -14.26 10.13
N GLU A 89 -10.28 -14.73 9.00
CA GLU A 89 -9.01 -15.45 8.92
C GLU A 89 -7.82 -14.56 9.28
N LEU A 90 -7.79 -13.30 8.83
CA LEU A 90 -6.76 -12.34 9.25
C LEU A 90 -6.85 -12.04 10.75
N GLN A 91 -8.06 -11.92 11.32
CA GLN A 91 -8.23 -11.78 12.77
C GLN A 91 -7.61 -12.96 13.54
N GLN A 92 -7.78 -14.18 13.03
CA GLN A 92 -7.21 -15.37 13.66
C GLN A 92 -5.69 -15.43 13.52
N ALA A 93 -5.15 -15.06 12.35
CA ALA A 93 -3.71 -14.99 12.13
C ALA A 93 -3.05 -13.98 13.08
N ILE A 94 -3.63 -12.79 13.23
CA ILE A 94 -3.15 -11.77 14.19
C ILE A 94 -3.19 -12.33 15.62
N SER A 95 -4.30 -12.93 16.02
CA SER A 95 -4.45 -13.52 17.36
C SER A 95 -3.41 -14.61 17.64
N GLY A 96 -3.12 -15.47 16.66
CA GLY A 96 -2.08 -16.49 16.76
C GLY A 96 -0.69 -15.89 16.93
N SER A 97 -0.33 -14.91 16.10
CA SER A 97 0.95 -14.20 16.14
C SER A 97 1.18 -13.56 17.51
N LEU A 98 0.19 -12.81 18.00
CA LEU A 98 0.22 -12.17 19.32
C LEU A 98 0.36 -13.17 20.47
N LYS A 99 -0.33 -14.32 20.41
CA LYS A 99 -0.21 -15.38 21.43
C LYS A 99 1.21 -15.96 21.48
N ASN A 100 1.87 -16.04 20.33
CA ASN A 100 3.24 -16.52 20.21
C ASN A 100 4.28 -15.43 20.52
N LYS A 101 3.85 -14.24 20.99
CA LYS A 101 4.70 -13.07 21.22
C LYS A 101 5.48 -12.62 19.97
N ARG A 102 4.87 -12.85 18.81
CA ARG A 102 5.36 -12.37 17.51
C ARG A 102 4.65 -11.08 17.13
N GLN A 103 5.28 -10.33 16.24
CA GLN A 103 4.81 -9.02 15.82
C GLN A 103 4.15 -9.09 14.45
N VAL A 104 3.19 -8.18 14.22
CA VAL A 104 2.40 -8.14 12.99
C VAL A 104 2.60 -6.81 12.27
N VAL A 105 2.77 -6.88 10.95
CA VAL A 105 2.77 -5.71 10.07
C VAL A 105 1.50 -5.69 9.22
N LEU A 106 0.66 -4.67 9.44
CA LEU A 106 -0.53 -4.44 8.63
C LEU A 106 -0.28 -3.32 7.63
N PHE A 107 -0.04 -3.73 6.39
CA PHE A 107 0.17 -2.81 5.28
C PHE A 107 -1.15 -2.39 4.62
N LEU A 108 -1.33 -1.09 4.42
CA LEU A 108 -2.43 -0.52 3.66
C LEU A 108 -1.88 0.46 2.61
N ASN A 109 -1.95 0.06 1.34
CA ASN A 109 -1.52 0.90 0.24
C ASN A 109 -2.56 1.98 -0.08
N LYS A 110 -2.52 3.11 0.64
CA LYS A 110 -3.16 4.34 0.15
C LYS A 110 -2.56 5.61 0.75
N ARG A 111 -1.87 6.37 -0.09
CA ARG A 111 -1.75 7.83 0.03
C ARG A 111 -3.11 8.42 -0.36
N GLY A 112 -3.70 9.25 0.50
CA GLY A 112 -4.87 10.05 0.16
C GLY A 112 -6.23 9.41 0.47
N PHE A 113 -7.03 10.16 1.22
CA PHE A 113 -8.35 9.86 1.79
C PHE A 113 -9.50 9.68 0.78
N SER A 114 -9.24 9.39 -0.50
CA SER A 114 -10.32 9.24 -1.48
C SER A 114 -11.04 7.91 -1.27
N SER A 115 -12.10 7.96 -0.47
CA SER A 115 -13.13 6.93 -0.40
C SER A 115 -13.66 6.64 -1.80
N PHE A 116 -14.03 5.40 -2.08
CA PHE A 116 -14.78 5.02 -3.29
C PHE A 116 -16.00 4.21 -2.86
N MET A 117 -16.94 3.95 -3.76
CA MET A 117 -18.06 3.06 -3.47
C MET A 117 -17.73 1.63 -3.88
N ILE A 118 -18.13 0.63 -3.09
CA ILE A 118 -18.00 -0.79 -3.42
C ILE A 118 -19.28 -1.55 -3.05
N CYS A 119 -19.68 -2.50 -3.89
CA CYS A 119 -20.73 -3.47 -3.57
C CYS A 119 -20.14 -4.63 -2.76
N SER A 120 -20.61 -4.81 -1.53
CA SER A 120 -20.11 -5.86 -0.64
C SER A 120 -20.56 -7.27 -1.05
N GLN A 121 -21.52 -7.38 -1.97
CA GLN A 121 -22.03 -8.65 -2.47
C GLN A 121 -21.24 -9.16 -3.69
N CYS A 122 -20.90 -8.29 -4.64
CA CYS A 122 -20.28 -8.70 -5.91
C CYS A 122 -18.94 -8.00 -6.23
N GLY A 123 -18.44 -7.15 -5.32
CA GLY A 123 -17.18 -6.43 -5.47
C GLY A 123 -17.20 -5.28 -6.49
N HIS A 124 -18.36 -4.95 -7.07
CA HIS A 124 -18.43 -3.90 -8.09
C HIS A 124 -18.07 -2.52 -7.54
N ILE A 125 -17.18 -1.81 -8.25
CA ILE A 125 -16.76 -0.43 -7.98
C ILE A 125 -17.27 0.47 -9.13
N PRO A 126 -18.02 1.55 -8.85
CA PRO A 126 -18.46 2.48 -9.88
C PRO A 126 -17.29 3.14 -10.62
N LYS A 127 -17.37 3.15 -11.95
CA LYS A 127 -16.36 3.73 -12.82
C LYS A 127 -16.92 4.91 -13.62
N CYS A 128 -16.04 5.84 -13.99
CA CYS A 128 -16.35 6.88 -14.96
C CYS A 128 -16.58 6.24 -16.33
N PRO A 129 -17.71 6.51 -17.02
CA PRO A 129 -17.97 5.95 -18.35
C PRO A 129 -16.97 6.45 -19.41
N ASP A 130 -16.40 7.65 -19.24
CA ASP A 130 -15.50 8.23 -20.25
C ASP A 130 -14.03 7.85 -20.01
N CYS A 131 -13.63 7.69 -18.74
CA CYS A 131 -12.23 7.47 -18.38
C CYS A 131 -11.92 6.04 -17.91
N ASN A 132 -12.96 5.20 -17.71
CA ASN A 132 -12.86 3.85 -17.16
C ASN A 132 -12.11 3.75 -15.80
N THR A 133 -11.96 4.88 -15.09
CA THR A 133 -11.33 4.97 -13.78
C THR A 133 -12.36 4.94 -12.66
N SER A 134 -11.98 4.50 -11.47
CA SER A 134 -12.87 4.47 -10.30
C SER A 134 -13.30 5.87 -9.87
N LEU A 135 -14.58 6.04 -9.59
CA LEU A 135 -15.11 7.29 -9.06
C LEU A 135 -14.82 7.42 -7.56
N SER A 136 -14.37 8.60 -7.14
CA SER A 136 -14.14 8.92 -5.73
C SER A 136 -15.42 9.41 -5.07
N TYR A 137 -15.75 8.83 -3.92
CA TYR A 137 -16.82 9.25 -3.03
C TYR A 137 -16.36 10.46 -2.21
N HIS A 138 -17.16 11.52 -2.26
CA HIS A 138 -16.95 12.75 -1.51
C HIS A 138 -18.25 13.19 -0.82
N LEU A 139 -18.12 13.84 0.33
CA LEU A 139 -19.21 14.60 0.95
C LEU A 139 -18.98 16.07 0.62
N ASP A 140 -20.00 16.76 0.10
CA ASP A 140 -19.93 18.21 -0.07
C ASP A 140 -20.04 18.96 1.28
N ILE A 141 -19.94 20.29 1.23
CA ILE A 141 -20.03 21.18 2.42
C ILE A 141 -21.35 20.97 3.17
N GLN A 142 -22.42 20.58 2.47
CA GLN A 142 -23.73 20.29 3.04
C GLN A 142 -23.93 18.81 3.39
N LYS A 143 -22.83 18.03 3.47
CA LYS A 143 -22.80 16.60 3.76
C LYS A 143 -23.60 15.74 2.76
N ARG A 144 -23.80 16.21 1.53
CA ARG A 144 -24.41 15.41 0.47
C ARG A 144 -23.35 14.56 -0.22
N ALA A 145 -23.67 13.29 -0.40
CA ALA A 145 -22.77 12.32 -1.01
C ALA A 145 -22.75 12.45 -2.54
N GLN A 146 -21.55 12.48 -3.12
CA GLN A 146 -21.32 12.57 -4.56
C GLN A 146 -20.16 11.68 -5.00
N LEU A 147 -20.21 11.24 -6.25
CA LEU A 147 -19.12 10.54 -6.93
C LEU A 147 -18.43 11.49 -7.89
N ILE A 148 -17.10 11.56 -7.86
CA ILE A 148 -16.30 12.49 -8.67
C ILE A 148 -15.19 11.71 -9.39
N CYS A 149 -15.07 11.93 -10.69
CA CYS A 149 -13.89 11.51 -11.46
C CYS A 149 -12.79 12.56 -11.30
N HIS A 150 -11.62 12.19 -10.77
CA HIS A 150 -10.49 13.13 -10.64
C HIS A 150 -9.74 13.36 -11.96
N ASN A 151 -9.97 12.53 -12.98
CA ASN A 151 -9.34 12.69 -14.28
C ASN A 151 -10.07 13.73 -15.15
N CYS A 152 -11.40 13.65 -15.23
CA CYS A 152 -12.21 14.52 -16.10
C CYS A 152 -13.18 15.45 -15.36
N GLY A 153 -13.25 15.39 -14.03
CA GLY A 153 -14.14 16.24 -13.21
C GLY A 153 -15.62 15.85 -13.23
N LYS A 154 -16.04 14.85 -14.03
CA LYS A 154 -17.44 14.40 -14.11
C LYS A 154 -17.96 13.97 -12.74
N ARG A 155 -19.18 14.42 -12.42
CA ARG A 155 -19.88 14.11 -11.17
C ARG A 155 -21.04 13.16 -11.42
N ALA A 156 -21.26 12.21 -10.53
CA ALA A 156 -22.39 11.31 -10.53
C ALA A 156 -23.05 11.27 -9.14
N LYS A 157 -24.37 11.05 -9.12
CA LYS A 157 -25.10 10.83 -7.87
C LYS A 157 -24.74 9.47 -7.31
N VAL A 158 -24.68 9.38 -5.97
CA VAL A 158 -24.53 8.09 -5.29
C VAL A 158 -25.84 7.32 -5.40
N THR A 159 -25.78 6.09 -5.91
CA THR A 159 -26.91 5.16 -5.92
C THR A 159 -26.77 4.16 -4.77
N ASN A 160 -27.90 3.82 -4.14
CA ASN A 160 -27.95 2.80 -3.09
C ASN A 160 -28.21 1.40 -3.66
N VAL A 161 -28.10 1.23 -4.98
CA VAL A 161 -28.32 -0.04 -5.69
C VAL A 161 -27.14 -0.28 -6.63
N CYS A 162 -26.57 -1.47 -6.55
CA CYS A 162 -25.47 -1.90 -7.41
C CYS A 162 -25.96 -2.16 -8.83
N VAL A 163 -25.38 -1.49 -9.81
CA VAL A 163 -25.71 -1.66 -11.24
C VAL A 163 -25.35 -3.05 -11.79
N LYS A 164 -24.44 -3.78 -11.12
CA LYS A 164 -23.99 -5.11 -11.57
C LYS A 164 -24.89 -6.25 -11.07
N CYS A 165 -25.41 -6.17 -9.85
CA CYS A 165 -26.11 -7.30 -9.22
C CYS A 165 -27.43 -6.93 -8.51
N GLY A 166 -27.87 -5.67 -8.59
CA GLY A 166 -29.12 -5.20 -7.96
C GLY A 166 -29.09 -5.10 -6.42
N SER A 167 -27.97 -5.42 -5.78
CA SER A 167 -27.84 -5.39 -4.32
C SER A 167 -27.95 -3.98 -3.76
N LYS A 168 -28.51 -3.85 -2.56
CA LYS A 168 -28.48 -2.61 -1.76
C LYS A 168 -27.22 -2.48 -0.90
N GLU A 169 -26.35 -3.49 -0.90
CA GLU A 169 -25.11 -3.53 -0.10
C GLU A 169 -23.96 -2.74 -0.73
N ILE A 170 -24.25 -1.60 -1.34
CA ILE A 170 -23.26 -0.66 -1.86
C ILE A 170 -22.93 0.39 -0.80
N ARG A 171 -21.64 0.55 -0.49
CA ARG A 171 -21.19 1.39 0.61
C ARG A 171 -19.89 2.11 0.28
N PRO A 172 -19.63 3.27 0.91
CA PRO A 172 -18.34 3.91 0.82
C PRO A 172 -17.28 3.03 1.51
N LEU A 173 -16.20 2.77 0.79
CA LEU A 173 -14.97 2.19 1.27
C LEU A 173 -13.87 3.24 1.14
N GLY A 174 -13.65 3.98 2.22
CA GLY A 174 -12.43 4.72 2.49
C GLY A 174 -11.78 4.08 3.70
N MET A 175 -10.78 3.24 3.48
CA MET A 175 -9.93 2.73 4.54
C MET A 175 -8.67 3.59 4.53
N GLY A 176 -8.60 4.53 5.46
CA GLY A 176 -7.33 5.09 5.88
C GLY A 176 -6.72 4.19 6.95
N THR A 177 -5.41 4.28 7.12
CA THR A 177 -4.66 3.67 8.22
C THR A 177 -5.29 3.99 9.59
N GLN A 178 -5.84 5.18 9.78
CA GLN A 178 -6.59 5.57 10.99
C GLN A 178 -7.83 4.72 11.27
N LYS A 179 -8.62 4.40 10.23
CA LYS A 179 -9.82 3.57 10.41
C LYS A 179 -9.43 2.13 10.70
N LEU A 180 -8.39 1.63 10.04
CA LEU A 180 -7.83 0.32 10.33
C LEU A 180 -7.33 0.24 11.77
N GLU A 181 -6.56 1.24 12.21
CA GLU A 181 -6.08 1.35 13.58
C GLU A 181 -7.23 1.32 14.60
N SER A 182 -8.29 2.11 14.38
CA SER A 182 -9.46 2.12 15.28
C SER A 182 -10.11 0.74 15.42
N GLU A 183 -10.26 0.01 14.31
CA GLU A 183 -10.85 -1.33 14.34
C GLU A 183 -9.91 -2.36 15.00
N ILE A 184 -8.61 -2.29 14.73
CA ILE A 184 -7.61 -3.17 15.34
C ILE A 184 -7.53 -2.93 16.85
N ARG A 185 -7.54 -1.67 17.31
CA ARG A 185 -7.58 -1.33 18.75
C ARG A 185 -8.82 -1.87 19.46
N LYS A 186 -9.99 -1.88 18.80
CA LYS A 186 -11.22 -2.46 19.37
C LYS A 186 -11.13 -3.98 19.49
N MET A 187 -10.48 -4.65 18.54
CA MET A 187 -10.37 -6.12 18.51
C MET A 187 -9.25 -6.65 19.41
N PHE A 188 -8.14 -5.93 19.50
CA PHE A 188 -6.93 -6.34 20.22
C PHE A 188 -6.55 -5.29 21.28
N THR A 189 -7.40 -5.15 22.30
CA THR A 189 -7.30 -4.08 23.32
C THR A 189 -6.04 -4.12 24.17
N ARG A 190 -5.34 -5.26 24.21
CA ARG A 190 -4.10 -5.46 24.98
C ARG A 190 -2.82 -5.30 24.15
N ALA A 191 -2.94 -5.19 22.83
CA ALA A 191 -1.78 -5.11 21.95
C ALA A 191 -1.25 -3.67 21.85
N GLY A 192 0.09 -3.52 21.91
CA GLY A 192 0.79 -2.30 21.56
C GLY A 192 0.66 -2.04 20.06
N ILE A 193 -0.11 -1.01 19.70
CA ILE A 193 -0.37 -0.67 18.30
C ILE A 193 0.27 0.69 17.98
N ARG A 194 1.03 0.75 16.87
CA ARG A 194 1.57 1.98 16.28
C ARG A 194 1.15 2.12 14.83
N ARG A 195 1.05 3.37 14.37
CA ARG A 195 0.73 3.73 13.00
C ARG A 195 1.93 4.47 12.38
N LEU A 196 2.33 4.08 11.17
CA LEU A 196 3.42 4.67 10.41
C LEU A 196 2.94 5.03 8.99
N ASP A 197 2.52 6.27 8.84
CA ASP A 197 2.18 6.88 7.57
C ASP A 197 2.67 8.33 7.47
N GLN A 198 2.65 8.86 6.25
CA GLN A 198 3.17 10.20 5.94
C GLN A 198 2.45 11.31 6.72
N ASP A 199 1.19 11.10 7.14
CA ASP A 199 0.42 12.08 7.90
C ASP A 199 0.70 11.99 9.42
N SER A 200 1.20 10.84 9.91
CA SER A 200 1.55 10.61 11.31
C SER A 200 2.97 11.06 11.68
N LEU A 201 3.82 11.33 10.69
CA LEU A 201 5.21 11.73 10.90
C LEU A 201 5.33 13.25 10.84
N ILE A 202 5.61 13.86 11.99
CA ILE A 202 5.81 15.30 12.11
C ILE A 202 7.29 15.63 11.83
N LYS A 203 8.21 14.70 12.14
CA LYS A 203 9.67 14.81 11.89
C LYS A 203 10.30 13.46 11.52
N ASP A 204 11.44 13.48 10.83
CA ASP A 204 12.21 12.27 10.46
C ASP A 204 12.69 11.46 11.68
N ASP A 205 12.87 12.10 12.83
CA ASP A 205 13.25 11.43 14.08
C ASP A 205 12.15 10.50 14.61
N ASP A 206 10.87 10.86 14.42
CA ASP A 206 9.72 10.04 14.86
C ASP A 206 9.67 8.70 14.10
N TYR A 207 10.09 8.70 12.83
CA TYR A 207 10.12 7.49 12.00
C TYR A 207 11.12 6.47 12.54
N ARG A 208 12.35 6.91 12.85
CA ARG A 208 13.40 6.04 13.38
C ARG A 208 13.01 5.49 14.74
N GLN A 209 12.45 6.33 15.61
CA GLN A 209 12.01 5.89 16.92
C GLN A 209 10.93 4.80 16.84
N ILE A 210 9.91 4.96 15.99
CA ILE A 210 8.85 3.95 15.85
C ILE A 210 9.41 2.61 15.37
N LEU A 211 10.36 2.63 14.43
CA LEU A 211 11.00 1.41 13.95
C LEU A 211 11.90 0.76 15.01
N GLU A 212 12.64 1.56 15.79
CA GLU A 212 13.43 1.06 16.91
C GLU A 212 12.55 0.43 18.00
N GLU A 213 11.44 1.08 18.37
CA GLU A 213 10.47 0.53 19.31
C GLU A 213 9.87 -0.79 18.79
N PHE A 214 9.59 -0.87 17.48
CA PHE A 214 9.11 -2.10 16.87
C PHE A 214 10.19 -3.18 16.88
N ASN A 215 11.42 -2.91 16.46
CA ASN A 215 12.51 -3.90 16.49
C ASN A 215 12.87 -4.39 17.91
N GLN A 216 12.66 -3.56 18.93
CA GLN A 216 12.83 -3.93 20.33
C GLN A 216 11.65 -4.74 20.91
N GLY A 217 10.61 -5.03 20.13
CA GLY A 217 9.43 -5.76 20.58
C GLY A 217 8.50 -4.94 21.49
N LYS A 218 8.62 -3.61 21.52
CA LYS A 218 7.72 -2.73 22.32
C LYS A 218 6.37 -2.48 21.66
N THR A 219 6.25 -2.82 20.38
CA THR A 219 5.02 -2.65 19.59
C THR A 219 4.64 -4.00 18.97
N ASP A 220 3.46 -4.50 19.28
CA ASP A 220 2.98 -5.79 18.78
C ASP A 220 2.45 -5.70 17.34
N ILE A 221 1.79 -4.60 16.98
CA ILE A 221 1.20 -4.41 15.64
C ILE A 221 1.62 -3.05 15.07
N LEU A 222 2.30 -3.08 13.93
CA LEU A 222 2.65 -1.91 13.15
C LEU A 222 1.72 -1.77 11.95
N ILE A 223 0.94 -0.69 11.91
CA ILE A 223 0.03 -0.38 10.81
C ILE A 223 0.65 0.70 9.95
N GLY A 224 0.75 0.53 8.64
CA GLY A 224 1.26 1.63 7.83
C GLY A 224 1.16 1.47 6.33
N THR A 225 1.72 2.47 5.66
CA THR A 225 1.77 2.55 4.19
C THR A 225 3.12 2.04 3.69
N GLN A 226 3.52 2.44 2.48
CA GLN A 226 4.80 2.04 1.87
C GLN A 226 6.01 2.34 2.76
N MET A 227 5.88 3.27 3.71
CA MET A 227 6.91 3.59 4.69
C MET A 227 7.31 2.42 5.59
N VAL A 228 6.39 1.51 5.94
CA VAL A 228 6.72 0.35 6.79
C VAL A 228 7.61 -0.66 6.09
N LEU A 229 7.52 -0.74 4.76
CA LEU A 229 8.25 -1.69 3.93
C LEU A 229 9.60 -1.13 3.44
N LYS A 230 9.96 0.10 3.83
CA LYS A 230 11.16 0.78 3.32
C LYS A 230 12.39 0.43 4.17
N GLY A 231 13.16 -0.56 3.71
CA GLY A 231 14.56 -0.76 4.13
C GLY A 231 14.74 -1.25 5.56
N VAL A 232 13.81 -2.07 6.06
CA VAL A 232 13.87 -2.66 7.40
C VAL A 232 13.60 -4.16 7.28
N ASP A 233 14.53 -4.97 7.77
CA ASP A 233 14.30 -6.39 8.05
C ASP A 233 13.74 -6.52 9.47
N PHE A 234 12.64 -7.25 9.60
CA PHE A 234 11.97 -7.45 10.88
C PHE A 234 12.15 -8.90 11.35
N ASP A 235 13.14 -9.14 12.23
CA ASP A 235 13.48 -10.50 12.69
C ASP A 235 12.35 -11.21 13.48
N ASN A 236 11.46 -10.43 14.09
CA ASN A 236 10.40 -10.94 14.97
C ASN A 236 8.98 -10.81 14.38
N VAL A 237 8.88 -10.53 13.07
CA VAL A 237 7.60 -10.51 12.35
C VAL A 237 7.33 -11.86 11.70
N ASP A 238 6.13 -12.39 11.92
CA ASP A 238 5.65 -13.62 11.31
C ASP A 238 4.36 -13.43 10.49
N LEU A 239 3.80 -12.21 10.45
CA LEU A 239 2.59 -11.83 9.71
C LEU A 239 2.62 -10.40 9.14
#